data_AF-A0A1Q7VF69-F1
#
_entry.id   AF-A0A1Q7VF69-F1
#
_cell.length_a   1.000
_cell.length_b   1.000
_cell.length_c   1.000
_cell.angle_alpha   90.00
_cell.angle_beta   90.00
_cell.angle_gamma   90.00
#
_symmetry.space_group_name_H-M   'P 1'
#
loop_
_entity.id
_entity.type
_entity.pdbx_description
1 polymer ?
#
loop_
_entity_poly.entity_id
_entity_poly.type
_entity_poly.pdbx_seq_one_letter_code
_entity_poly.pdbx_strand_id
1 'polypeptide(L)'
;MSHQETDALWQKVAKAAAAEASYQPPPQKVRAVKSAFTMTGPASKRRETGGLLQLLYDSFLQPALVGVRSGAMRVRQMLYRADPYQIDFQIESQPEQNRLAITGQLVDLSHPEMVGRDVEVTISDGRESVVNTMTNQFGEFRGEVDNSGNLEITLVGRTGKPIAILLRGALDPLAGAKV
;
A
#
# COMPACT_ATOMS: atom_id res chain seq x y z
N MET A 1 -4.92 -33.66 36.51
CA MET A 1 -6.14 -32.83 36.44
C MET A 1 -7.25 -33.59 37.11
N SER A 2 -7.83 -33.01 38.16
CA SER A 2 -8.97 -33.59 38.86
C SER A 2 -10.27 -33.26 38.13
N HIS A 3 -11.30 -34.11 38.29
CA HIS A 3 -12.62 -33.95 37.67
C HIS A 3 -13.23 -32.57 37.96
N GLN A 4 -12.98 -32.02 39.16
CA GLN A 4 -13.45 -30.71 39.58
C GLN A 4 -12.82 -29.54 38.80
N GLU A 5 -11.57 -29.66 38.38
CA GLU A 5 -10.90 -28.63 37.57
C GLU A 5 -11.48 -28.59 36.15
N THR A 6 -11.87 -29.75 35.63
CA THR A 6 -12.47 -29.87 34.29
C THR A 6 -13.87 -29.28 34.28
N ASP A 7 -14.67 -29.58 35.30
CA ASP A 7 -16.04 -29.05 35.45
C ASP A 7 -16.03 -27.53 35.64
N ALA A 8 -15.10 -27.00 36.44
CA ALA A 8 -14.94 -25.56 36.63
C ALA A 8 -14.53 -24.82 35.34
N LEU A 9 -13.69 -25.46 34.50
CA LEU A 9 -13.32 -24.91 33.20
C LEU A 9 -14.51 -24.86 32.25
N TRP A 10 -15.28 -25.95 32.15
CA TRP A 10 -16.47 -26.01 31.28
C TRP A 10 -17.57 -25.04 31.71
N GLN A 11 -17.74 -24.81 33.01
CA GLN A 11 -18.65 -23.78 33.51
C GLN A 11 -18.23 -22.36 33.11
N LYS A 12 -16.92 -22.08 33.09
CA LYS A 12 -16.40 -20.78 32.62
C LYS A 12 -16.65 -20.60 31.12
N VAL A 13 -16.41 -21.63 30.31
CA VAL A 13 -16.68 -21.60 28.87
C VAL A 13 -18.16 -21.37 28.59
N ALA A 14 -19.06 -22.09 29.30
CA ALA A 14 -20.50 -21.91 29.16
C ALA A 14 -20.96 -20.50 29.53
N LYS A 15 -20.42 -19.91 30.60
CA LYS A 15 -20.71 -18.52 31.00
C LYS A 15 -20.22 -17.51 29.97
N ALA A 16 -19.02 -17.70 29.42
CA ALA A 16 -18.48 -16.83 28.39
C ALA A 16 -19.31 -16.88 27.10
N ALA A 17 -19.69 -18.08 26.64
CA ALA A 17 -20.53 -18.26 25.47
C ALA A 17 -21.95 -17.65 25.65
N ALA A 18 -22.51 -17.72 26.85
CA ALA A 18 -23.80 -17.08 27.15
C ALA A 18 -23.71 -15.54 27.11
N ALA A 19 -22.54 -14.96 27.41
CA ALA A 19 -22.29 -13.53 27.35
C ALA A 19 -22.01 -13.03 25.91
N GLU A 20 -21.67 -13.92 24.97
CA GLU A 20 -21.32 -13.60 23.57
C GLU A 20 -22.39 -12.72 22.89
N ALA A 21 -23.67 -13.00 23.15
CA ALA A 21 -24.79 -12.24 22.58
C ALA A 21 -24.78 -10.75 22.98
N SER A 22 -24.15 -10.40 24.11
CA SER A 22 -24.02 -9.01 24.57
C SER A 22 -22.89 -8.24 23.87
N TYR A 23 -21.99 -8.93 23.17
CA TYR A 23 -20.91 -8.34 22.38
C TYR A 23 -21.28 -8.14 20.91
N GLN A 24 -22.45 -8.63 20.48
CA GLN A 24 -22.95 -8.39 19.13
C GLN A 24 -23.19 -6.89 18.91
N PRO A 25 -22.49 -6.25 17.96
CA PRO A 25 -22.71 -4.85 17.68
C PRO A 25 -24.13 -4.63 17.14
N PRO A 26 -24.80 -3.51 17.48
CA PRO A 26 -26.14 -3.22 16.97
C PRO A 26 -26.19 -3.30 15.43
N PRO A 27 -27.19 -3.96 14.82
CA PRO A 27 -27.25 -4.17 13.37
C PRO A 27 -27.19 -2.88 12.55
N GLN A 28 -27.68 -1.77 13.10
CA GLN A 28 -27.61 -0.45 12.47
C GLN A 28 -26.18 0.09 12.38
N LYS A 29 -25.32 -0.17 13.37
CA LYS A 29 -23.89 0.20 13.32
C LYS A 29 -23.15 -0.62 12.26
N VAL A 30 -23.43 -1.93 12.19
CA VAL A 30 -22.85 -2.80 11.16
C VAL A 30 -23.29 -2.34 9.77
N ARG A 31 -24.57 -1.99 9.60
CA ARG A 31 -25.10 -1.48 8.34
C ARG A 31 -24.49 -0.13 7.96
N ALA A 32 -24.33 0.77 8.93
CA ALA A 32 -23.69 2.07 8.72
C ALA A 32 -22.22 1.94 8.28
N VAL A 33 -21.47 1.00 8.88
CA VAL A 33 -20.09 0.71 8.46
C VAL A 33 -20.06 0.09 7.06
N LYS A 34 -20.93 -0.89 6.77
CA LYS A 34 -21.05 -1.49 5.42
C LYS A 34 -21.45 -0.46 4.35
N SER A 35 -22.38 0.44 4.67
CA SER A 35 -22.79 1.51 3.76
C SER A 35 -21.70 2.54 3.56
N ALA A 36 -21.02 2.96 4.63
CA ALA A 36 -19.87 3.86 4.53
C ALA A 36 -18.80 3.24 3.62
N PHE A 37 -18.45 1.97 3.81
CA PHE A 37 -17.49 1.26 2.94
C PHE A 37 -17.93 1.19 1.47
N THR A 38 -19.23 1.10 1.20
CA THR A 38 -19.78 1.10 -0.17
C THR A 38 -19.80 2.50 -0.79
N MET A 39 -20.13 3.53 0.01
CA MET A 39 -20.14 4.94 -0.42
C MET A 39 -18.73 5.50 -0.61
N THR A 40 -17.78 4.99 0.17
CA THR A 40 -16.33 5.17 0.07
C THR A 40 -15.71 4.27 -1.02
N GLY A 41 -16.54 3.59 -1.84
CA GLY A 41 -16.09 2.78 -2.97
C GLY A 41 -15.00 3.50 -3.77
N PRO A 42 -14.03 2.73 -4.33
CA PRO A 42 -12.70 3.21 -4.71
C PRO A 42 -12.79 4.59 -5.35
N ALA A 43 -12.22 5.57 -4.64
CA ALA A 43 -12.28 6.98 -4.95
C ALA A 43 -12.19 7.19 -6.46
N SER A 44 -13.28 7.65 -7.07
CA SER A 44 -13.34 8.16 -8.43
C SER A 44 -12.46 7.41 -9.43
N LYS A 45 -13.06 6.51 -10.21
CA LYS A 45 -12.56 6.21 -11.56
C LYS A 45 -12.47 7.52 -12.35
N ARG A 46 -11.37 8.26 -12.18
CA ARG A 46 -10.89 9.22 -13.17
C ARG A 46 -10.76 8.36 -14.43
N ARG A 47 -11.55 8.66 -15.45
CA ARG A 47 -11.66 7.87 -16.68
C ARG A 47 -10.28 7.39 -17.16
N GLU A 48 -9.94 6.16 -16.81
CA GLU A 48 -8.78 5.45 -17.33
C GLU A 48 -9.12 5.07 -18.76
N THR A 49 -8.56 5.81 -19.70
CA THR A 49 -8.40 5.35 -21.09
C THR A 49 -6.92 5.13 -21.42
N GLY A 50 -6.10 4.91 -20.39
CA GLY A 50 -4.85 4.15 -20.46
C GLY A 50 -5.05 2.84 -19.69
N GLY A 51 -4.24 1.81 -19.94
CA GLY A 51 -4.40 0.50 -19.30
C GLY A 51 -4.65 0.58 -17.79
N LEU A 52 -5.48 -0.32 -17.29
CA LEU A 52 -5.89 -0.39 -15.88
C LEU A 52 -4.64 -0.43 -14.98
N LEU A 53 -4.41 0.61 -14.19
CA LEU A 53 -3.35 0.59 -13.18
C LEU A 53 -3.83 -0.25 -12.00
N GLN A 54 -3.21 -1.42 -11.80
CA GLN A 54 -3.62 -2.38 -10.79
C GLN A 54 -2.56 -2.54 -9.71
N LEU A 55 -2.92 -2.33 -8.44
CA LEU A 55 -2.09 -2.71 -7.29
C LEU A 55 -2.15 -4.23 -7.09
N LEU A 56 -1.01 -4.90 -7.23
CA LEU A 56 -0.86 -6.35 -7.04
C LEU A 56 -0.37 -6.74 -5.64
N TYR A 57 0.46 -5.89 -5.03
CA TYR A 57 1.01 -6.13 -3.69
C TYR A 57 1.26 -4.81 -2.95
N ASP A 58 1.00 -4.80 -1.65
CA ASP A 58 1.36 -3.75 -0.72
C ASP A 58 1.71 -4.39 0.63
N SER A 59 2.94 -4.18 1.10
CA SER A 59 3.40 -4.76 2.37
C SER A 59 2.61 -4.25 3.58
N PHE A 60 2.01 -3.05 3.50
CA PHE A 60 1.21 -2.50 4.60
C PHE A 60 -0.19 -3.10 4.69
N LEU A 61 -0.66 -3.78 3.63
CA LEU A 61 -1.92 -4.54 3.64
C LEU A 61 -1.74 -5.97 4.14
N GLN A 62 -0.50 -6.41 4.39
CA GLN A 62 -0.21 -7.74 4.89
C GLN A 62 -0.38 -7.81 6.41
N PRO A 63 -0.97 -8.89 6.97
CA PRO A 63 -1.00 -9.10 8.42
C PRO A 63 0.42 -9.14 8.98
N ALA A 64 0.68 -8.39 10.05
CA ALA A 64 1.94 -8.50 10.75
C ALA A 64 2.09 -9.92 11.33
N LEU A 65 3.20 -10.58 11.04
CA LEU A 65 3.53 -11.86 11.66
C LEU A 65 3.63 -11.68 13.18
N VAL A 66 3.07 -12.64 13.93
CA VAL A 66 3.15 -12.65 15.40
C VAL A 66 4.62 -12.55 15.82
N GLY A 67 4.95 -11.56 16.64
CA GLY A 67 6.31 -11.35 17.16
C GLY A 67 7.17 -10.35 16.37
N VAL A 68 6.69 -9.80 15.25
CA VAL A 68 7.37 -8.68 14.57
C VAL A 68 7.29 -7.43 15.44
N ARG A 69 8.45 -6.91 15.85
CA ARG A 69 8.56 -5.60 16.50
C ARG A 69 8.74 -4.55 15.41
N SER A 70 7.88 -3.55 15.36
CA SER A 70 8.05 -2.42 14.44
C SER A 70 9.39 -1.74 14.72
N GLY A 71 10.32 -1.78 13.76
CA GLY A 71 11.56 -1.00 13.80
C GLY A 71 11.28 0.50 13.65
N ALA A 72 12.25 1.34 14.01
CA ALA A 72 12.15 2.80 13.87
C ALA A 72 12.03 3.24 12.39
N MET A 73 12.61 2.49 11.47
CA MET A 73 12.50 2.72 10.03
C MET A 73 11.27 2.02 9.47
N ARG A 74 10.34 2.81 8.90
CA ARG A 74 9.20 2.30 8.15
C ARG A 74 9.60 2.05 6.70
N VAL A 75 9.39 0.83 6.25
CA VAL A 75 9.60 0.40 4.86
C VAL A 75 8.30 -0.13 4.29
N ARG A 76 7.84 0.44 3.18
CA ARG A 76 6.66 -0.01 2.43
C ARG A 76 7.09 -0.51 1.06
N GLN A 77 6.67 -1.71 0.68
CA GLN A 77 6.93 -2.29 -0.64
C GLN A 77 5.62 -2.40 -1.39
N MET A 78 5.63 -2.02 -2.66
CA MET A 78 4.44 -2.04 -3.52
C MET A 78 4.77 -2.62 -4.90
N LEU A 79 3.79 -3.29 -5.50
CA LEU A 79 3.85 -3.83 -6.86
C LEU A 79 2.62 -3.40 -7.63
N TYR A 80 2.82 -2.72 -8.75
CA TYR A 80 1.77 -2.30 -9.67
C TYR A 80 1.90 -2.97 -11.02
N ARG A 81 0.76 -3.16 -11.70
CA ARG A 81 0.66 -3.55 -13.11
C ARG A 81 -0.01 -2.44 -13.89
N ALA A 82 0.58 -2.09 -15.02
CA ALA A 82 0.06 -1.14 -15.99
C ALA A 82 0.46 -1.64 -17.38
N ASP A 83 -0.34 -2.55 -17.95
CA ASP A 83 0.05 -3.35 -19.11
C ASP A 83 0.67 -2.51 -20.24
N PRO A 84 1.82 -2.94 -20.80
CA PRO A 84 2.52 -4.21 -20.54
C PRO A 84 3.48 -4.17 -19.35
N TYR A 85 3.49 -3.10 -18.56
CA TYR A 85 4.50 -2.87 -17.53
C TYR A 85 4.14 -3.44 -16.17
N GLN A 86 5.17 -3.82 -15.42
CA GLN A 86 5.13 -4.05 -13.99
C GLN A 86 6.10 -3.09 -13.30
N ILE A 87 5.67 -2.50 -12.20
CA ILE A 87 6.44 -1.51 -11.45
C ILE A 87 6.48 -1.97 -10.00
N ASP A 88 7.65 -2.36 -9.52
CA ASP A 88 7.90 -2.62 -8.11
C ASP A 88 8.68 -1.46 -7.50
N PHE A 89 8.31 -1.04 -6.30
CA PHE A 89 9.09 -0.03 -5.59
C PHE A 89 8.94 -0.15 -4.08
N GLN A 90 9.97 0.37 -3.42
CA GLN A 90 10.11 0.44 -1.99
C GLN A 90 10.25 1.90 -1.56
N ILE A 91 9.54 2.26 -0.49
CA ILE A 91 9.60 3.56 0.17
C ILE A 91 10.21 3.34 1.54
N GLU A 92 11.27 4.07 1.84
CA GLU A 92 11.95 4.06 3.12
C GLU A 92 11.88 5.43 3.78
N SER A 93 11.48 5.47 5.05
CA SER A 93 11.58 6.70 5.85
C SER A 93 13.04 6.99 6.22
N GLN A 94 13.45 8.25 6.07
CA GLN A 94 14.68 8.80 6.63
C GLN A 94 14.32 9.85 7.70
N PRO A 95 14.08 9.45 8.96
CA PRO A 95 13.52 10.33 10.00
C PRO A 95 14.38 11.55 10.29
N GLU A 96 15.71 11.37 10.33
CA GLU A 96 16.67 12.44 10.63
C GLU A 96 16.62 13.61 9.64
N GLN A 97 16.22 13.34 8.39
CA GLN A 97 16.18 14.33 7.31
C GLN A 97 14.74 14.70 6.92
N ASN A 98 13.73 14.08 7.55
CA ASN A 98 12.33 14.14 7.12
C ASN A 98 12.15 13.85 5.61
N ARG A 99 12.83 12.83 5.11
CA ARG A 99 12.81 12.43 3.69
C ARG A 99 12.27 11.03 3.48
N LEU A 100 11.84 10.78 2.25
CA LEU A 100 11.53 9.46 1.72
C LEU A 100 12.61 9.08 0.71
N ALA A 101 13.24 7.92 0.89
CA ALA A 101 14.01 7.27 -0.17
C ALA A 101 13.10 6.33 -0.94
N ILE A 102 13.09 6.48 -2.26
CA ILE A 102 12.33 5.64 -3.18
C ILE A 102 13.35 4.88 -4.03
N THR A 103 13.24 3.56 -4.05
CA THR A 103 13.96 2.69 -4.98
C THR A 103 12.95 1.80 -5.68
N GLY A 104 13.01 1.68 -6.99
CA GLY A 104 12.08 0.83 -7.72
C GLY A 104 12.64 0.34 -9.04
N GLN A 105 11.89 -0.52 -9.70
CA GLN A 105 12.22 -1.10 -10.98
C GLN A 105 10.98 -1.14 -11.89
N LEU A 106 11.22 -0.94 -13.18
CA LEU A 106 10.24 -1.01 -14.25
C LEU A 106 10.58 -2.19 -15.18
N VAL A 107 9.63 -3.10 -15.33
CA VAL A 107 9.75 -4.28 -16.19
C VAL A 107 8.70 -4.21 -17.30
N ASP A 108 9.12 -4.33 -18.55
CA ASP A 108 8.22 -4.56 -19.67
C ASP A 108 7.94 -6.06 -19.81
N LEU A 109 6.72 -6.50 -19.51
CA LEU A 109 6.35 -7.91 -19.58
C LEU A 109 6.17 -8.42 -21.02
N SER A 110 6.07 -7.51 -22.00
CA SER A 110 5.97 -7.89 -23.41
C SER A 110 7.33 -8.19 -24.04
N HIS A 111 8.38 -7.53 -23.56
CA HIS A 111 9.77 -7.70 -23.99
C HIS A 111 10.70 -7.69 -22.78
N PRO A 112 10.75 -8.78 -21.98
CA PRO A 112 11.55 -8.83 -20.76
C PRO A 112 13.05 -8.60 -21.00
N GLU A 113 13.54 -8.87 -22.20
CA GLU A 113 14.90 -8.60 -22.66
C GLU A 113 15.18 -7.11 -22.91
N MET A 114 14.16 -6.33 -23.25
CA MET A 114 14.19 -4.87 -23.29
C MET A 114 13.70 -4.34 -21.96
N VAL A 115 14.51 -4.56 -20.93
CA VAL A 115 14.27 -3.98 -19.60
C VAL A 115 14.00 -2.49 -19.77
N GLY A 116 13.02 -1.94 -19.05
CA GLY A 116 12.47 -0.59 -19.24
C GLY A 116 13.47 0.54 -18.96
N ARG A 117 14.56 0.58 -19.73
CA ARG A 117 15.72 1.47 -19.63
C ARG A 117 15.44 2.83 -20.24
N ASP A 118 16.18 3.83 -19.79
CA ASP A 118 16.08 5.21 -20.29
C ASP A 118 14.64 5.76 -20.23
N VAL A 119 13.84 5.27 -19.27
CA VAL A 119 12.50 5.77 -18.97
C VAL A 119 12.64 6.89 -17.96
N GLU A 120 12.05 8.05 -18.28
CA GLU A 120 12.04 9.19 -17.37
C GLU A 120 11.11 8.90 -16.20
N VAL A 121 11.61 9.12 -14.99
CA VAL A 121 10.88 8.95 -13.74
C VAL A 121 10.90 10.26 -12.97
N THR A 122 9.73 10.83 -12.73
CA THR A 122 9.54 11.95 -11.82
C THR A 122 8.97 11.44 -10.51
N ILE A 123 9.62 11.77 -9.40
CA ILE A 123 9.17 11.47 -8.06
C ILE A 123 8.90 12.80 -7.36
N SER A 124 7.70 12.98 -6.81
CA SER A 124 7.35 14.19 -6.08
C SER A 124 6.63 13.90 -4.77
N ASP A 125 6.74 14.82 -3.83
CA ASP A 125 5.93 14.82 -2.60
C ASP A 125 4.53 15.44 -2.82
N GLY A 126 4.14 15.73 -4.08
CA GLY A 126 2.94 16.46 -4.44
C GLY A 126 2.95 17.95 -4.06
N ARG A 127 4.11 18.50 -3.69
CA ARG A 127 4.34 19.92 -3.38
C ARG A 127 5.55 20.45 -4.16
N GLU A 128 6.57 20.96 -3.47
CA GLU A 128 7.75 21.57 -4.06
C GLU A 128 8.90 20.57 -4.24
N SER A 129 8.90 19.44 -3.52
CA SER A 129 9.98 18.46 -3.56
C SER A 129 9.79 17.55 -4.76
N VAL A 130 10.63 17.72 -5.78
CA VAL A 130 10.58 16.95 -7.03
C VAL A 130 11.98 16.50 -7.39
N VAL A 131 12.13 15.22 -7.74
CA VAL A 131 13.35 14.67 -8.34
C VAL A 131 13.01 14.01 -9.66
N ASN A 132 13.81 14.31 -10.68
CA ASN A 132 13.77 13.64 -11.97
C ASN A 132 14.97 12.72 -12.07
N THR A 133 14.71 11.48 -12.49
CA THR A 133 15.73 10.45 -12.70
C THR A 133 15.37 9.64 -13.95
N MET A 134 16.26 8.74 -14.35
CA MET A 134 16.00 7.79 -15.42
C MET A 134 16.27 6.38 -14.95
N THR A 135 15.52 5.43 -15.50
CA THR A 135 15.79 4.02 -15.27
C THR A 135 17.12 3.61 -15.91
N ASN A 136 17.91 2.80 -15.20
CA ASN A 136 19.15 2.24 -15.72
C ASN A 136 18.89 1.09 -16.72
N GLN A 137 19.94 0.42 -17.18
CA GLN A 137 19.84 -0.73 -18.10
C GLN A 137 19.06 -1.94 -17.54
N PHE A 138 18.81 -1.97 -16.23
CA PHE A 138 18.02 -2.98 -15.53
C PHE A 138 16.63 -2.46 -15.15
N GLY A 139 16.22 -1.30 -15.66
CA GLY A 139 14.92 -0.71 -15.36
C GLY A 139 14.83 -0.10 -13.96
N GLU A 140 15.92 -0.06 -13.19
CA GLU A 140 15.92 0.42 -11.81
C GLU A 140 16.04 1.94 -11.77
N PHE A 141 15.38 2.56 -10.81
CA PHE A 141 15.46 3.99 -10.52
C PHE A 141 15.53 4.22 -9.01
N ARG A 142 16.13 5.37 -8.63
CA ARG A 142 16.21 5.82 -7.24
C ARG A 142 16.06 7.34 -7.18
N GLY A 143 15.40 7.80 -6.12
CA GLY A 143 15.30 9.22 -5.80
C GLY A 143 14.92 9.46 -4.35
N GLU A 144 15.08 10.70 -3.91
CA GLU A 144 14.70 11.14 -2.58
C GLU A 144 13.86 12.41 -2.68
N VAL A 145 12.79 12.47 -1.90
CA VAL A 145 11.91 13.64 -1.76
C VAL A 145 11.58 13.87 -0.30
N ASP A 146 11.10 15.07 0.02
CA ASP A 146 10.66 15.39 1.37
C ASP A 146 9.43 14.57 1.76
N ASN A 147 9.34 14.20 3.04
CA ASN A 147 8.19 13.47 3.58
C ASN A 147 7.06 14.44 3.92
N SER A 148 6.26 14.82 2.92
CA SER A 148 5.07 15.67 3.09
C SER A 148 3.79 14.88 3.45
N GLY A 149 3.89 13.55 3.43
CA GLY A 149 2.79 12.61 3.56
C GLY A 149 2.25 12.09 2.21
N ASN A 150 2.42 12.80 1.11
CA ASN A 150 2.04 12.31 -0.22
C ASN A 150 3.28 11.86 -1.00
N LEU A 151 3.06 10.98 -1.99
CA LEU A 151 4.08 10.59 -2.96
C LEU A 151 3.41 10.41 -4.32
N GLU A 152 3.98 11.01 -5.36
CA GLU A 152 3.60 10.77 -6.74
C GLU A 152 4.83 10.26 -7.51
N ILE A 153 4.65 9.17 -8.26
CA ILE A 153 5.66 8.63 -9.17
C ILE A 153 5.05 8.65 -10.58
N THR A 154 5.68 9.38 -11.49
CA THR A 154 5.29 9.41 -12.90
C THR A 154 6.40 8.79 -13.75
N LEU A 155 6.05 7.80 -14.56
CA LEU A 155 6.95 7.18 -15.52
C LEU A 155 6.51 7.54 -16.94
N VAL A 156 7.42 8.10 -17.73
CA VAL A 156 7.18 8.48 -19.12
C VAL A 156 8.03 7.59 -20.03
N GLY A 157 7.40 6.51 -20.53
CA GLY A 157 8.02 5.62 -21.50
C GLY A 157 8.14 6.26 -22.89
N ARG A 158 8.98 5.69 -23.76
CA ARG A 158 9.30 6.25 -25.09
C ARG A 158 8.11 6.34 -26.05
N THR A 159 7.09 5.50 -25.91
CA THR A 159 6.00 5.36 -26.90
C THR A 159 4.61 5.21 -26.28
N GLY A 160 4.43 5.60 -25.00
CA GLY A 160 3.20 5.34 -24.25
C GLY A 160 2.61 6.57 -23.58
N LYS A 161 1.41 6.40 -23.01
CA LYS A 161 0.85 7.36 -22.05
C LYS A 161 1.67 7.28 -20.75
N PRO A 162 1.91 8.40 -20.06
CA PRO A 162 2.54 8.38 -18.75
C PRO A 162 1.77 7.49 -17.77
N ILE A 163 2.50 6.73 -16.96
CA ILE A 163 1.96 5.97 -15.83
C ILE A 163 2.17 6.82 -14.59
N ALA A 164 1.10 7.21 -13.91
CA ALA A 164 1.15 8.01 -12.69
C ALA A 164 0.58 7.22 -11.51
N ILE A 165 1.37 7.08 -10.45
CA ILE A 165 1.00 6.42 -9.21
C ILE A 165 0.98 7.48 -8.11
N LEU A 166 -0.20 7.75 -7.55
CA LEU A 166 -0.37 8.69 -6.44
C LEU A 166 -0.68 7.93 -5.15
N LEU A 167 0.16 8.11 -4.14
CA LEU A 167 -0.03 7.59 -2.80
C LEU A 167 -0.34 8.74 -1.85
N ARG A 168 -1.52 8.69 -1.23
CA ARG A 168 -1.86 9.53 -0.08
C ARG A 168 -1.42 8.80 1.18
N GLY A 169 -0.64 9.46 2.03
CA GLY A 169 -0.01 8.83 3.20
C GLY A 169 0.97 7.73 2.78
N ALA A 170 2.07 8.11 2.13
CA ALA A 170 3.06 7.17 1.58
C ALA A 170 3.52 6.11 2.60
N LEU A 171 3.65 6.50 3.88
CA LEU A 171 4.01 5.62 5.01
C LEU A 171 2.92 5.52 6.10
N ASP A 172 1.67 5.85 5.76
CA ASP A 172 0.52 5.64 6.63
C ASP A 172 -0.29 4.42 6.14
N PRO A 173 -0.31 3.31 6.90
CA PRO A 173 -1.12 2.13 6.57
C PRO A 173 -2.61 2.43 6.44
N LEU A 174 -3.10 3.51 7.08
CA LEU A 174 -4.51 3.87 7.16
C LEU A 174 -4.90 4.99 6.18
N ALA A 175 -3.96 5.57 5.44
CA ALA A 175 -4.28 6.67 4.53
C ALA A 175 -5.05 6.24 3.28
N GLY A 176 -4.96 4.97 2.90
CA GLY A 176 -5.87 4.37 1.91
C GLY A 176 -7.28 4.04 2.46
N ALA A 177 -7.47 4.15 3.78
CA ALA A 177 -8.70 3.80 4.49
C ALA A 177 -9.48 5.03 5.01
N LYS A 178 -8.99 6.26 4.74
CA LYS A 178 -9.62 7.48 5.21
C LYS A 178 -10.41 8.15 4.07
N VAL A 179 -11.72 7.88 4.05
CA VAL A 179 -12.75 8.73 3.43
C VAL A 179 -13.92 8.81 4.40
#